data_AF-A0A8B8T7R0-F1
#
_entry.id   AF-A0A8B8T7R0-F1
#
_cell.length_a   1.000
_cell.length_b   1.000
_cell.length_c   1.000
_cell.angle_alpha   90.00
_cell.angle_beta   90.00
_cell.angle_gamma   90.00
#
_symmetry.space_group_name_H-M   'P 1'
#
loop_
_entity.id
_entity.type
_entity.pdbx_description
1 polymer ?
#
loop_
_entity_poly.entity_id
_entity_poly.type
_entity_poly.pdbx_seq_one_letter_code
_entity_poly.pdbx_strand_id
1 'polypeptide(L)'
;MVASFPALLRRSRFCQWCLTRWPRLAGPTELRPCDPISWAPARMVATITLEPEGRCCWDEPVRIAVRGLAPGQRVTLRASLRDEKSALFRAHARYCADAHGGLDLGRAPALGGSFAGLEPMGLFWALEPEKPVLRLVKRDVQTPFAVKLEVLDGHEPDTGRLLGQTVHERDFLPPGVRREPVRAGRVRATLFLPPEPGPFPGIVDIFGVGGGLLEYRASLLAGKGFAVMALAYCNYEDLPTGMENLHLEYFEEAVNYLLNHPQIKGPGVGLLGTSKGGELCLSMASFLKGITAAVIINGSVANTLGNLHYKGETLPPLGFNPKRIKVTKDGFADILEVLNSPLEGPNQKSLIPLERAESAFLFLVGQDDHNWKSEFFANETSKRLQAHGKEKPQIICYPGAGHYIEPPYFPMCPASLHTVVGGPVIWGGEPRAHATAQMDAWQQLQAFFHKHLGREKRTISAKL
;
A
#
# COMPACT_ATOMS: atom_id res chain seq x y z
N MET A 1 -31.70 -45.69 6.46
CA MET A 1 -31.59 -46.11 7.87
C MET A 1 -31.64 -44.82 8.71
N VAL A 2 -32.79 -44.32 9.16
CA VAL A 2 -33.70 -44.83 10.23
C VAL A 2 -32.89 -45.08 11.50
N ALA A 3 -32.84 -44.11 12.43
CA ALA A 3 -33.55 -44.09 13.74
C ALA A 3 -32.48 -44.03 14.85
N SER A 4 -32.62 -43.48 16.06
CA SER A 4 -33.63 -42.69 16.78
C SER A 4 -32.98 -42.26 18.11
N PHE A 5 -33.51 -41.19 18.73
CA PHE A 5 -33.32 -40.84 20.15
C PHE A 5 -33.84 -41.96 21.08
N PRO A 6 -33.46 -41.94 22.39
CA PRO A 6 -34.44 -41.49 23.37
C PRO A 6 -33.89 -40.66 24.55
N ALA A 7 -34.73 -39.75 25.03
CA ALA A 7 -34.66 -39.11 26.34
C ALA A 7 -35.26 -40.02 27.43
N LEU A 8 -34.87 -39.81 28.70
CA LEU A 8 -35.56 -40.38 29.86
C LEU A 8 -35.56 -39.40 31.05
N LEU A 9 -36.77 -38.95 31.38
CA LEU A 9 -37.19 -38.25 32.60
C LEU A 9 -37.43 -39.25 33.75
N ARG A 10 -37.20 -38.83 35.01
CA ARG A 10 -38.00 -39.18 36.23
C ARG A 10 -37.48 -38.36 37.43
N ARG A 11 -38.27 -37.39 37.92
CA ARG A 11 -39.26 -37.42 39.04
C ARG A 11 -38.69 -37.22 40.47
N SER A 12 -38.91 -35.99 40.96
CA SER A 12 -39.35 -35.53 42.29
C SER A 12 -39.51 -36.52 43.46
N ARG A 13 -39.04 -36.10 44.66
CA ARG A 13 -39.78 -36.28 45.94
C ARG A 13 -39.52 -35.11 46.91
N PHE A 14 -40.62 -34.58 47.44
CA PHE A 14 -40.73 -33.73 48.63
C PHE A 14 -40.51 -34.55 49.91
N CYS A 15 -39.97 -33.94 50.97
CA CYS A 15 -40.31 -34.25 52.35
C CYS A 15 -40.10 -33.02 53.26
N GLN A 16 -41.16 -32.65 53.99
CA GLN A 16 -41.24 -31.64 55.05
C GLN A 16 -41.03 -32.28 56.44
N TRP A 17 -41.05 -31.42 57.48
CA TRP A 17 -41.08 -31.62 58.94
C TRP A 17 -39.68 -31.56 59.61
N CYS A 18 -39.41 -30.83 60.70
CA CYS A 18 -40.28 -30.22 61.72
C CYS A 18 -39.56 -29.09 62.50
N LEU A 19 -40.35 -28.29 63.23
CA LEU A 19 -40.01 -27.13 64.07
C LEU A 19 -39.11 -27.46 65.28
N THR A 20 -38.28 -26.50 65.72
CA THR A 20 -38.06 -26.23 67.16
C THR A 20 -37.41 -24.85 67.46
N ARG A 21 -38.19 -24.02 68.18
CA ARG A 21 -37.89 -23.03 69.24
C ARG A 21 -36.83 -21.91 69.08
N TRP A 22 -37.32 -20.67 69.21
CA TRP A 22 -36.62 -19.42 69.55
C TRP A 22 -35.98 -19.41 70.95
N PRO A 23 -34.95 -18.57 71.14
CA PRO A 23 -34.92 -17.66 72.29
C PRO A 23 -34.77 -16.17 71.92
N ARG A 24 -35.06 -15.35 72.93
CA ARG A 24 -35.46 -13.93 72.94
C ARG A 24 -34.44 -12.90 72.45
N LEU A 25 -35.04 -11.81 71.97
CA LEU A 25 -34.55 -10.45 71.67
C LEU A 25 -33.51 -9.88 72.66
N ALA A 26 -32.47 -9.25 72.08
CA ALA A 26 -31.68 -8.19 72.71
C ALA A 26 -31.89 -6.88 71.92
N GLY A 27 -31.83 -5.75 72.64
CA GLY A 27 -32.38 -4.43 72.29
C GLY A 27 -31.78 -3.67 71.08
N PRO A 28 -32.28 -2.44 70.82
CA PRO A 28 -32.04 -1.72 69.58
C PRO A 28 -30.63 -1.13 69.54
N THR A 29 -29.87 -1.48 68.51
CA THR A 29 -28.61 -0.84 68.14
C THR A 29 -28.91 0.43 67.35
N GLU A 30 -28.35 1.55 67.79
CA GLU A 30 -28.47 2.85 67.11
C GLU A 30 -27.95 2.79 65.66
N LEU A 31 -28.75 3.31 64.73
CA LEU A 31 -28.41 3.47 63.32
C LEU A 31 -27.41 4.62 63.18
N ARG A 32 -26.19 4.31 62.73
CA ARG A 32 -25.24 5.32 62.24
C ARG A 32 -25.80 5.97 60.97
N PRO A 33 -25.66 7.30 60.76
CA PRO A 33 -26.06 7.93 59.51
C PRO A 33 -25.23 7.37 58.36
N CYS A 34 -25.89 6.92 57.29
CA CYS A 34 -25.24 6.55 56.03
C CYS A 34 -24.52 7.78 55.45
N ASP A 35 -23.28 7.58 55.00
CA ASP A 35 -22.58 8.55 54.16
C ASP A 35 -23.42 8.90 52.92
N PRO A 36 -23.42 10.17 52.46
CA PRO A 36 -24.14 10.55 51.27
C PRO A 36 -23.59 9.78 50.07
N ILE A 37 -24.47 9.01 49.41
CA ILE A 37 -24.20 8.37 48.12
C ILE A 37 -23.83 9.49 47.14
N SER A 38 -22.54 9.61 46.82
CA SER A 38 -22.11 10.50 45.75
C SER A 38 -22.66 9.95 44.45
N TRP A 39 -23.61 10.66 43.85
CA TRP A 39 -23.95 10.47 42.45
C TRP A 39 -22.78 10.98 41.60
N ALA A 40 -21.75 10.13 41.44
CA ALA A 40 -20.79 10.34 40.38
C ALA A 40 -21.58 10.26 39.05
N PRO A 41 -21.47 11.26 38.16
CA PRO A 41 -22.12 11.17 36.87
C PRO A 41 -21.68 9.88 36.17
N ALA A 42 -22.62 9.19 35.53
CA ALA A 42 -22.32 7.99 34.75
C ALA A 42 -21.12 8.26 33.83
N ARG A 43 -20.11 7.38 33.87
CA ARG A 43 -18.89 7.51 33.04
C ARG A 43 -19.29 7.81 31.60
N MET A 44 -18.76 8.91 31.06
CA MET A 44 -18.99 9.28 29.65
C MET A 44 -18.55 8.14 28.73
N VAL A 45 -19.30 7.91 27.65
CA VAL A 45 -18.93 6.96 26.59
C VAL A 45 -17.60 7.41 25.99
N ALA A 46 -16.66 6.48 25.79
CA ALA A 46 -15.37 6.81 25.22
C ALA A 46 -15.58 7.34 23.79
N THR A 47 -15.06 8.53 23.52
CA THR A 47 -15.25 9.21 22.23
C THR A 47 -13.94 9.22 21.47
N ILE A 48 -13.96 8.74 20.22
CA ILE A 48 -12.80 8.77 19.32
C ILE A 48 -12.90 10.05 18.48
N THR A 49 -11.84 10.86 18.50
CA THR A 49 -11.69 12.07 17.67
C THR A 49 -10.58 11.85 16.65
N LEU A 50 -10.80 12.33 15.44
CA LEU A 50 -9.88 12.20 14.30
C LEU A 50 -9.52 13.61 13.83
N GLU A 51 -8.24 13.85 13.55
CA GLU A 51 -7.79 15.10 12.92
C GLU A 51 -6.99 14.75 11.66
N PRO A 52 -7.45 15.14 10.46
CA PRO A 52 -8.69 15.90 10.19
C PRO A 52 -9.98 15.10 10.51
N GLU A 53 -11.05 15.81 10.90
CA GLU A 53 -12.34 15.20 11.31
C GLU A 53 -13.14 14.60 10.13
N GLY A 54 -12.84 15.03 8.90
CA GLY A 54 -13.50 14.58 7.69
C GLY A 54 -12.87 13.35 7.03
N ARG A 55 -13.25 13.12 5.78
CA ARG A 55 -12.54 12.19 4.92
C ARG A 55 -11.13 12.70 4.64
N CYS A 56 -10.18 11.78 4.56
CA CYS A 56 -8.82 12.10 4.12
C CYS A 56 -8.34 11.07 3.11
N CYS A 57 -7.32 11.42 2.33
CA CYS A 57 -6.81 10.48 1.32
C CYS A 57 -6.07 9.32 1.99
N TRP A 58 -6.03 8.17 1.31
CA TRP A 58 -5.36 6.98 1.82
C TRP A 58 -3.90 7.24 2.19
N ASP A 59 -3.20 8.13 1.50
CA ASP A 59 -1.80 8.48 1.71
C ASP A 59 -1.55 9.59 2.75
N GLU A 60 -2.58 10.10 3.44
CA GLU A 60 -2.46 11.21 4.41
C GLU A 60 -2.48 10.73 5.87
N PRO A 61 -1.61 11.24 6.75
CA PRO A 61 -1.65 10.87 8.16
C PRO A 61 -2.95 11.38 8.82
N VAL A 62 -3.48 10.59 9.76
CA VAL A 62 -4.60 10.99 10.63
C VAL A 62 -4.18 10.86 12.08
N ARG A 63 -4.42 11.91 12.88
CA ARG A 63 -4.24 11.85 14.32
C ARG A 63 -5.48 11.27 14.96
N ILE A 64 -5.30 10.21 15.75
CA ILE A 64 -6.36 9.54 16.49
C ILE A 64 -6.19 9.89 17.96
N ALA A 65 -7.28 10.33 18.61
CA ALA A 65 -7.34 10.50 20.04
C ALA A 65 -8.64 9.93 20.61
N VAL A 66 -8.61 9.55 21.89
CA VAL A 66 -9.74 9.03 22.65
C VAL A 66 -9.89 9.84 23.92
N ARG A 67 -11.12 10.24 24.25
CA ARG A 67 -11.47 10.92 25.50
C ARG A 67 -12.55 10.15 26.25
N GLY A 68 -12.68 10.42 27.55
CA GLY A 68 -13.71 9.81 28.39
C GLY A 68 -13.31 8.43 28.95
N LEU A 69 -12.02 8.09 28.94
CA LEU A 69 -11.51 6.91 29.64
C LEU A 69 -11.30 7.22 31.13
N ALA A 70 -11.14 6.19 31.96
CA ALA A 70 -10.67 6.39 33.32
C ALA A 70 -9.15 6.69 33.34
N PRO A 71 -8.65 7.46 34.34
CA PRO A 71 -7.21 7.68 34.49
C PRO A 71 -6.43 6.37 34.51
N GLY A 72 -5.40 6.24 33.67
CA GLY A 72 -4.58 5.02 33.57
C GLY A 72 -5.31 3.79 33.03
N GLN A 73 -6.51 3.94 32.45
CA GLN A 73 -7.29 2.81 31.95
C GLN A 73 -6.53 2.08 30.84
N ARG A 74 -6.45 0.76 30.96
CA ARG A 74 -5.91 -0.14 29.94
C ARG A 74 -6.95 -0.33 28.85
N VAL A 75 -6.58 -0.09 27.61
CA VAL A 75 -7.46 -0.24 26.45
C VAL A 75 -6.73 -0.90 25.29
N THR A 76 -7.49 -1.51 24.39
CA THR A 76 -7.01 -2.00 23.11
C THR A 76 -7.71 -1.25 22.00
N LEU A 77 -6.95 -0.63 21.10
CA LEU A 77 -7.50 -0.07 19.88
C LEU A 77 -7.40 -1.11 18.77
N ARG A 78 -8.48 -1.27 18.01
CA ARG A 78 -8.56 -2.18 16.87
C ARG A 78 -9.02 -1.43 15.63
N ALA A 79 -8.30 -1.62 14.54
CA ALA A 79 -8.70 -1.21 13.21
C ALA A 79 -9.15 -2.42 12.40
N SER A 80 -10.19 -2.25 11.60
CA SER A 80 -10.63 -3.27 10.65
C SER A 80 -11.16 -2.64 9.37
N LEU A 81 -10.88 -3.27 8.24
CA LEU A 81 -11.47 -2.93 6.95
C LEU A 81 -11.83 -4.20 6.18
N ARG A 82 -12.80 -4.07 5.28
CA ARG A 82 -13.04 -5.04 4.23
C ARG A 82 -12.67 -4.42 2.89
N ASP A 83 -11.93 -5.16 2.09
CA ASP A 83 -11.57 -4.74 0.74
C ASP A 83 -12.73 -4.97 -0.25
N GLU A 84 -12.51 -4.65 -1.52
CA GLU A 84 -13.53 -4.79 -2.57
C GLU A 84 -13.89 -6.25 -2.90
N LYS A 85 -13.09 -7.21 -2.44
CA LYS A 85 -13.40 -8.66 -2.49
C LYS A 85 -13.93 -9.19 -1.16
N SER A 86 -14.33 -8.30 -0.25
CA SER A 86 -14.83 -8.61 1.09
C SER A 86 -13.80 -9.30 2.01
N ALA A 87 -12.53 -9.34 1.63
CA ALA A 87 -11.45 -9.85 2.49
C ALA A 87 -11.24 -8.90 3.67
N LEU A 88 -11.18 -9.47 4.87
CA LEU A 88 -11.05 -8.73 6.12
C LEU A 88 -9.58 -8.52 6.46
N PHE A 89 -9.23 -7.29 6.76
CA PHE A 89 -7.91 -6.89 7.26
C PHE A 89 -8.06 -6.25 8.64
N ARG A 90 -7.14 -6.56 9.57
CA ARG A 90 -7.19 -6.08 10.96
C ARG A 90 -5.81 -5.74 11.50
N ALA A 91 -5.77 -4.75 12.39
CA ALA A 91 -4.62 -4.43 13.23
C ALA A 91 -5.12 -4.08 14.63
N HIS A 92 -4.31 -4.33 15.64
CA HIS A 92 -4.63 -3.89 17.01
C HIS A 92 -3.37 -3.50 17.78
N ALA A 93 -3.55 -2.61 18.75
CA ALA A 93 -2.49 -2.23 19.68
C ALA A 93 -3.06 -1.90 21.06
N ARG A 94 -2.29 -2.25 22.09
CA ARG A 94 -2.62 -2.01 23.50
C ARG A 94 -2.05 -0.68 23.97
N TYR A 95 -2.82 0.07 24.75
CA TYR A 95 -2.45 1.37 25.27
C TYR A 95 -2.89 1.54 26.73
N CYS A 96 -2.40 2.60 27.37
CA CYS A 96 -2.91 3.10 28.65
C CYS A 96 -3.29 4.57 28.48
N ALA A 97 -4.46 4.96 28.98
CA ALA A 97 -4.86 6.36 29.06
C ALA A 97 -3.96 7.15 30.03
N ASP A 98 -3.86 8.46 29.82
CA ASP A 98 -3.16 9.37 30.71
C ASP A 98 -3.92 9.59 32.04
N ALA A 99 -3.36 10.43 32.91
CA ALA A 99 -3.95 10.76 34.22
C ALA A 99 -5.29 11.50 34.13
N HIS A 100 -5.64 12.04 32.95
CA HIS A 100 -6.88 12.74 32.69
C HIS A 100 -7.89 11.89 31.91
N GLY A 101 -7.59 10.61 31.64
CA GLY A 101 -8.47 9.74 30.88
C GLY A 101 -8.46 10.03 29.36
N GLY A 102 -7.40 10.66 28.87
CA GLY A 102 -7.13 10.88 27.45
C GLY A 102 -6.16 9.85 26.89
N LEU A 103 -6.27 9.55 25.60
CA LEU A 103 -5.28 8.79 24.84
C LEU A 103 -5.07 9.50 23.51
N ASP A 104 -3.82 9.81 23.15
CA ASP A 104 -3.46 10.42 21.87
C ASP A 104 -2.35 9.59 21.24
N LEU A 105 -2.62 9.01 20.07
CA LEU A 105 -1.71 8.07 19.42
C LEU A 105 -0.44 8.78 18.90
N GLY A 106 -0.49 10.11 18.76
CA GLY A 106 0.68 10.94 18.49
C GLY A 106 1.63 11.12 19.68
N ARG A 107 1.21 10.70 20.89
CA ARG A 107 1.95 10.94 22.14
C ARG A 107 2.14 9.68 23.00
N ALA A 108 1.19 8.75 22.93
CA ALA A 108 1.19 7.54 23.73
C ALA A 108 1.73 6.35 22.90
N PRO A 109 2.81 5.69 23.32
CA PRO A 109 3.33 4.54 22.61
C PRO A 109 2.41 3.33 22.76
N ALA A 110 2.29 2.54 21.69
CA ALA A 110 1.69 1.22 21.74
C ALA A 110 2.54 0.28 22.60
N LEU A 111 1.89 -0.46 23.49
CA LEU A 111 2.49 -1.41 24.43
C LEU A 111 2.64 -2.82 23.83
N GLY A 112 2.24 -3.00 22.56
CA GLY A 112 2.26 -4.27 21.83
C GLY A 112 0.91 -4.63 21.21
N GLY A 113 0.89 -5.70 20.42
CA GLY A 113 -0.18 -6.05 19.51
C GLY A 113 0.43 -6.31 18.13
N SER A 114 -0.23 -5.85 17.07
CA SER A 114 0.31 -5.84 15.70
C SER A 114 1.58 -4.98 15.57
N PHE A 115 1.80 -4.02 16.49
CA PHE A 115 3.00 -3.18 16.56
C PHE A 115 3.21 -2.66 18.00
N ALA A 116 4.37 -2.04 18.24
CA ALA A 116 4.72 -1.40 19.51
C ALA A 116 5.50 -0.09 19.27
N GLY A 117 5.56 0.78 20.28
CA GLY A 117 6.25 2.08 20.20
C GLY A 117 5.34 3.22 19.75
N LEU A 118 5.94 4.41 19.57
CA LEU A 118 5.21 5.60 19.15
C LEU A 118 4.97 5.58 17.64
N GLU A 119 3.86 4.97 17.24
CA GLU A 119 3.50 4.70 15.84
C GLU A 119 2.08 5.20 15.55
N PRO A 120 1.89 6.51 15.26
CA PRO A 120 0.57 7.12 15.16
C PRO A 120 -0.32 6.49 14.07
N MET A 121 0.31 6.04 12.98
CA MET A 121 -0.36 5.38 11.85
C MET A 121 -0.26 3.85 11.89
N GLY A 122 0.19 3.26 13.01
CA GLY A 122 0.36 1.81 13.17
C GLY A 122 -0.88 0.99 12.88
N LEU A 123 -2.06 1.50 13.25
CA LEU A 123 -3.34 0.84 13.00
C LEU A 123 -3.71 0.74 11.51
N PHE A 124 -3.03 1.47 10.62
CA PHE A 124 -3.22 1.40 9.17
C PHE A 124 -2.13 0.57 8.50
N TRP A 125 -0.86 0.88 8.72
CA TRP A 125 0.21 0.16 8.02
C TRP A 125 0.39 -1.28 8.51
N ALA A 126 -0.01 -1.60 9.75
CA ALA A 126 0.07 -2.95 10.32
C ALA A 126 -1.18 -3.80 10.08
N LEU A 127 -2.05 -3.40 9.14
CA LEU A 127 -3.24 -4.18 8.77
C LEU A 127 -2.83 -5.51 8.15
N GLU A 128 -3.25 -6.62 8.74
CA GLU A 128 -2.98 -7.96 8.23
C GLU A 128 -4.28 -8.63 7.76
N PRO A 129 -4.25 -9.41 6.65
CA PRO A 129 -5.42 -10.14 6.21
C PRO A 129 -5.75 -11.27 7.18
N GLU A 130 -7.04 -11.50 7.44
CA GLU A 130 -7.50 -12.63 8.25
C GLU A 130 -7.14 -13.99 7.60
N LYS A 131 -7.08 -14.02 6.27
CA LYS A 131 -6.64 -15.18 5.49
C LYS A 131 -5.21 -14.93 4.99
N PRO A 132 -4.25 -15.85 5.24
CA PRO A 132 -2.90 -15.73 4.71
C PRO A 132 -2.87 -15.54 3.19
N VAL A 133 -1.79 -14.95 2.68
CA VAL A 133 -1.49 -14.89 1.24
C VAL A 133 -2.44 -13.97 0.44
N LEU A 134 -3.30 -13.20 1.12
CA LEU A 134 -4.14 -12.17 0.48
C LEU A 134 -3.43 -10.81 0.45
N ARG A 135 -3.50 -10.18 -0.72
CA ARG A 135 -3.11 -8.78 -0.92
C ARG A 135 -4.36 -7.90 -0.92
N LEU A 136 -4.25 -6.72 -0.31
CA LEU A 136 -5.35 -5.76 -0.24
C LEU A 136 -5.78 -5.34 -1.65
N VAL A 137 -7.07 -5.50 -1.98
CA VAL A 137 -7.60 -5.17 -3.31
C VAL A 137 -8.33 -3.82 -3.29
N LYS A 138 -7.72 -2.82 -3.93
CA LYS A 138 -8.36 -1.55 -4.32
C LYS A 138 -8.30 -1.37 -5.84
N ARG A 139 -9.45 -1.31 -6.50
CA ARG A 139 -9.60 -1.14 -7.97
C ARG A 139 -10.45 0.08 -8.30
N ASP A 140 -11.55 0.31 -7.58
CA ASP A 140 -12.42 1.47 -7.84
C ASP A 140 -12.03 2.67 -6.98
N VAL A 141 -11.21 3.56 -7.53
CA VAL A 141 -10.69 4.74 -6.80
C VAL A 141 -11.76 5.77 -6.42
N GLN A 142 -12.98 5.66 -6.97
CA GLN A 142 -14.07 6.60 -6.70
C GLN A 142 -14.76 6.35 -5.35
N THR A 143 -14.51 5.19 -4.74
CA THR A 143 -15.05 4.81 -3.44
C THR A 143 -13.95 4.76 -2.37
N PRO A 144 -14.20 5.23 -1.14
CA PRO A 144 -13.24 5.13 -0.05
C PRO A 144 -13.13 3.69 0.48
N PHE A 145 -12.08 3.43 1.25
CA PHE A 145 -12.12 2.36 2.25
C PHE A 145 -12.68 2.89 3.57
N ALA A 146 -13.64 2.16 4.14
CA ALA A 146 -14.15 2.43 5.47
C ALA A 146 -13.34 1.64 6.52
N VAL A 147 -12.52 2.34 7.29
CA VAL A 147 -11.74 1.76 8.40
C VAL A 147 -12.52 1.92 9.68
N LYS A 148 -13.02 0.81 10.23
CA LYS A 148 -13.70 0.79 11.52
C LYS A 148 -12.65 0.81 12.64
N LEU A 149 -12.73 1.82 13.50
CA LEU A 149 -11.89 1.98 14.68
C LEU A 149 -12.71 1.67 15.93
N GLU A 150 -12.19 0.82 16.80
CA GLU A 150 -12.84 0.38 18.03
C GLU A 150 -11.90 0.59 19.22
N VAL A 151 -12.45 1.04 20.34
CA VAL A 151 -11.77 1.10 21.64
C VAL A 151 -12.40 0.05 22.53
N LEU A 152 -11.60 -0.94 22.94
CA LEU A 152 -12.02 -2.07 23.77
C LEU A 152 -11.41 -1.92 25.17
N ASP A 153 -12.17 -2.29 26.20
CA ASP A 153 -11.71 -2.28 27.58
C ASP A 153 -10.69 -3.39 27.84
N GLY A 154 -9.61 -3.05 28.52
CA GLY A 154 -8.54 -3.99 28.88
C GLY A 154 -7.54 -4.27 27.75
N HIS A 155 -6.63 -5.20 28.05
CA HIS A 155 -5.55 -5.65 27.17
C HIS A 155 -5.82 -7.03 26.54
N GLU A 156 -6.99 -7.59 26.79
CA GLU A 156 -7.47 -8.83 26.20
C GLU A 156 -8.21 -8.51 24.88
N PRO A 157 -7.62 -8.80 23.70
CA PRO A 157 -8.10 -8.27 22.42
C PRO A 157 -9.47 -8.83 21.97
N ASP A 158 -9.87 -10.01 22.45
CA ASP A 158 -11.07 -10.72 21.98
C ASP A 158 -12.22 -10.73 22.99
N THR A 159 -12.00 -10.28 24.22
CA THR A 159 -13.00 -10.32 25.30
C THR A 159 -13.33 -8.94 25.89
N GLY A 160 -12.58 -7.90 25.48
CA GLY A 160 -12.79 -6.54 25.92
C GLY A 160 -14.17 -5.99 25.53
N ARG A 161 -14.86 -5.39 26.50
CA ARG A 161 -16.13 -4.68 26.24
C ARG A 161 -15.86 -3.47 25.35
N LEU A 162 -16.71 -3.24 24.34
CA LEU A 162 -16.64 -2.04 23.50
C LEU A 162 -16.93 -0.78 24.33
N LEU A 163 -15.98 0.16 24.34
CA LEU A 163 -16.06 1.46 25.02
C LEU A 163 -16.48 2.58 24.07
N GLY A 164 -16.09 2.48 22.80
CA GLY A 164 -16.39 3.45 21.76
C GLY A 164 -15.99 2.93 20.38
N GLN A 165 -16.61 3.44 19.32
CA GLN A 165 -16.27 3.10 17.94
C GLN A 165 -16.54 4.29 17.01
N THR A 166 -15.82 4.33 15.89
CA THR A 166 -16.08 5.24 14.78
C THR A 166 -15.70 4.57 13.45
N VAL A 167 -16.13 5.14 12.34
CA VAL A 167 -15.70 4.73 11.00
C VAL A 167 -14.99 5.90 10.36
N HIS A 168 -13.76 5.66 9.91
CA HIS A 168 -12.97 6.64 9.19
C HIS A 168 -12.88 6.24 7.72
N GLU A 169 -13.45 7.06 6.85
CA GLU A 169 -13.38 6.85 5.40
C GLU A 169 -12.08 7.44 4.85
N ARG A 170 -11.36 6.61 4.08
CA ARG A 170 -10.10 6.97 3.43
C ARG A 170 -10.25 6.93 1.92
N ASP A 171 -10.23 8.11 1.30
CA ASP A 171 -10.48 8.30 -0.13
C ASP A 171 -9.26 7.93 -0.98
N PHE A 172 -9.51 7.51 -2.21
CA PHE A 172 -8.46 7.27 -3.21
C PHE A 172 -8.46 8.30 -4.34
N LEU A 173 -9.57 9.03 -4.52
CA LEU A 173 -9.68 10.15 -5.42
C LEU A 173 -9.60 11.46 -4.60
N PRO A 174 -8.46 12.18 -4.64
CA PRO A 174 -8.29 13.39 -3.85
C PRO A 174 -9.29 14.49 -4.23
N PRO A 175 -9.59 15.43 -3.32
CA PRO A 175 -10.56 16.49 -3.57
C PRO A 175 -10.30 17.27 -4.86
N GLY A 176 -11.31 17.34 -5.74
CA GLY A 176 -11.23 18.06 -7.00
C GLY A 176 -10.43 17.38 -8.12
N VAL A 177 -9.80 16.23 -7.86
CA VAL A 177 -9.15 15.44 -8.91
C VAL A 177 -10.22 14.86 -9.83
N ARG A 178 -10.04 15.07 -11.13
CA ARG A 178 -10.91 14.53 -12.19
C ARG A 178 -10.36 13.21 -12.69
N ARG A 179 -11.26 12.25 -12.91
CA ARG A 179 -10.95 10.93 -13.47
C ARG A 179 -11.54 10.84 -14.88
N GLU A 180 -10.68 10.65 -15.87
CA GLU A 180 -11.04 10.66 -17.29
C GLU A 180 -10.54 9.38 -17.97
N PRO A 181 -11.41 8.37 -18.20
CA PRO A 181 -11.02 7.17 -18.94
C PRO A 181 -10.53 7.50 -20.36
N VAL A 182 -9.43 6.90 -20.77
CA VAL A 182 -8.77 7.15 -22.07
C VAL A 182 -8.97 5.94 -22.99
N ARG A 183 -9.68 6.16 -24.11
CA ARG A 183 -9.88 5.20 -25.19
C ARG A 183 -9.49 5.82 -26.54
N ALA A 184 -8.19 6.10 -26.69
CA ALA A 184 -7.65 6.80 -27.85
C ALA A 184 -6.83 5.84 -28.73
N GLY A 185 -7.33 5.53 -29.92
CA GLY A 185 -6.75 4.46 -30.75
C GLY A 185 -6.73 3.14 -29.99
N ARG A 186 -5.56 2.49 -29.90
CA ARG A 186 -5.37 1.28 -29.08
C ARG A 186 -5.04 1.57 -27.61
N VAL A 187 -4.73 2.80 -27.23
CA VAL A 187 -4.37 3.15 -25.84
C VAL A 187 -5.56 2.93 -24.91
N ARG A 188 -5.34 2.15 -23.85
CA ARG A 188 -6.30 1.93 -22.74
C ARG A 188 -5.68 2.39 -21.44
N ALA A 189 -6.23 3.47 -20.91
CA ALA A 189 -5.72 4.12 -19.71
C ALA A 189 -6.83 4.85 -18.96
N THR A 190 -6.48 5.44 -17.82
CA THR A 190 -7.30 6.43 -17.11
C THR A 190 -6.40 7.60 -16.74
N LEU A 191 -6.79 8.81 -17.17
CA LEU A 191 -6.10 10.06 -16.86
C LEU A 191 -6.71 10.69 -15.61
N PHE A 192 -5.86 11.06 -14.67
CA PHE A 192 -6.23 11.82 -13.48
C PHE A 192 -5.66 13.23 -13.60
N LEU A 193 -6.52 14.23 -13.46
CA LEU A 193 -6.15 15.64 -13.55
C LEU A 193 -6.41 16.34 -12.21
N PRO A 194 -5.47 17.15 -11.71
CA PRO A 194 -5.74 18.04 -10.58
C PRO A 194 -6.92 19.00 -10.87
N PRO A 195 -7.50 19.62 -9.82
CA PRO A 195 -8.47 20.70 -10.01
C PRO A 195 -7.83 21.85 -10.81
N GLU A 196 -8.63 22.50 -11.64
CA GLU A 196 -8.21 23.64 -12.46
C GLU A 196 -7.74 24.83 -11.60
N PRO A 197 -6.88 25.72 -12.15
CA PRO A 197 -6.38 25.77 -13.53
C PRO A 197 -5.11 24.94 -13.78
N GLY A 198 -5.03 24.33 -14.97
CA GLY A 198 -3.80 23.76 -15.52
C GLY A 198 -2.95 24.79 -16.29
N PRO A 199 -1.94 24.36 -17.08
CA PRO A 199 -1.56 22.97 -17.35
C PRO A 199 -0.68 22.36 -16.24
N PHE A 200 -0.67 21.04 -16.16
CA PHE A 200 0.04 20.27 -15.13
C PHE A 200 1.21 19.47 -15.71
N PRO A 201 2.26 19.19 -14.93
CA PRO A 201 3.28 18.24 -15.36
C PRO A 201 2.67 16.84 -15.51
N GLY A 202 2.89 16.22 -16.67
CA GLY A 202 2.30 14.92 -17.03
C GLY A 202 3.18 13.73 -16.63
N ILE A 203 2.57 12.67 -16.10
CA ILE A 203 3.22 11.41 -15.72
C ILE A 203 2.45 10.23 -16.33
N VAL A 204 3.16 9.26 -16.91
CA VAL A 204 2.60 7.93 -17.24
C VAL A 204 2.93 6.97 -16.09
N ASP A 205 1.91 6.36 -15.52
CA ASP A 205 2.00 5.42 -14.40
C ASP A 205 1.79 3.98 -14.87
N ILE A 206 2.77 3.10 -14.60
CA ILE A 206 2.80 1.72 -15.11
C ILE A 206 3.06 0.75 -13.95
N PHE A 207 2.17 -0.22 -13.78
CA PHE A 207 2.33 -1.32 -12.83
C PHE A 207 3.04 -2.53 -13.46
N GLY A 208 3.41 -3.49 -12.62
CA GLY A 208 4.03 -4.73 -13.07
C GLY A 208 3.04 -5.76 -13.60
N VAL A 209 3.51 -7.01 -13.62
CA VAL A 209 2.73 -8.18 -14.04
C VAL A 209 1.49 -8.36 -13.15
N GLY A 210 0.38 -8.76 -13.77
CA GLY A 210 -0.91 -8.98 -13.13
C GLY A 210 -2.07 -8.62 -14.06
N GLY A 211 -1.80 -7.73 -15.02
CA GLY A 211 -2.79 -7.28 -16.00
C GLY A 211 -3.86 -6.39 -15.39
N GLY A 212 -4.81 -5.99 -16.23
CA GLY A 212 -5.83 -5.03 -15.85
C GLY A 212 -5.27 -3.61 -15.77
N LEU A 213 -6.03 -2.75 -15.10
CA LEU A 213 -5.65 -1.37 -14.83
C LEU A 213 -5.68 -1.13 -13.32
N LEU A 214 -4.60 -0.58 -12.78
CA LEU A 214 -4.49 -0.15 -11.39
C LEU A 214 -4.40 1.37 -11.35
N GLU A 215 -5.41 2.00 -10.77
CA GLU A 215 -5.58 3.45 -10.82
C GLU A 215 -5.15 4.16 -9.52
N TYR A 216 -5.07 3.43 -8.40
CA TYR A 216 -4.96 4.02 -7.07
C TYR A 216 -3.72 4.91 -6.91
N ARG A 217 -2.56 4.52 -7.45
CA ARG A 217 -1.32 5.31 -7.37
C ARG A 217 -1.43 6.59 -8.21
N ALA A 218 -1.95 6.49 -9.43
CA ALA A 218 -2.17 7.66 -10.29
C ALA A 218 -3.17 8.64 -9.68
N SER A 219 -4.28 8.15 -9.13
CA SER A 219 -5.30 9.00 -8.50
C SER A 219 -4.76 9.76 -7.29
N LEU A 220 -4.01 9.10 -6.40
CA LEU A 220 -3.39 9.75 -5.23
C LEU A 220 -2.30 10.75 -5.64
N LEU A 221 -1.49 10.41 -6.64
CA LEU A 221 -0.43 11.29 -7.13
C LEU A 221 -0.99 12.54 -7.83
N ALA A 222 -2.15 12.45 -8.47
CA ALA A 222 -2.82 13.62 -9.04
C ALA A 222 -3.22 14.66 -7.99
N GLY A 223 -3.51 14.22 -6.76
CA GLY A 223 -3.70 15.12 -5.61
C GLY A 223 -2.45 15.91 -5.22
N LYS A 224 -1.29 15.59 -5.81
CA LYS A 224 0.00 16.28 -5.56
C LYS A 224 0.39 17.24 -6.68
N GLY A 225 -0.56 17.58 -7.58
CA GLY A 225 -0.37 18.59 -8.62
C GLY A 225 0.13 18.07 -9.97
N PHE A 226 0.06 16.75 -10.20
CA PHE A 226 0.45 16.12 -11.45
C PHE A 226 -0.77 15.65 -12.24
N ALA A 227 -0.70 15.73 -13.57
CA ALA A 227 -1.62 14.97 -14.41
C ALA A 227 -1.05 13.57 -14.63
N VAL A 228 -1.75 12.53 -14.16
CA VAL A 228 -1.19 11.17 -14.11
C VAL A 228 -2.07 10.20 -14.88
N MET A 229 -1.51 9.55 -15.89
CA MET A 229 -2.18 8.55 -16.71
C MET A 229 -1.79 7.15 -16.26
N ALA A 230 -2.70 6.46 -15.58
CA ALA A 230 -2.57 5.03 -15.31
C ALA A 230 -2.72 4.26 -16.63
N LEU A 231 -1.67 3.55 -17.05
CA LEU A 231 -1.61 2.89 -18.35
C LEU A 231 -1.68 1.36 -18.20
N ALA A 232 -2.73 0.75 -18.78
CA ALA A 232 -2.77 -0.69 -18.96
C ALA A 232 -1.98 -1.07 -20.22
N TYR A 233 -1.46 -2.29 -20.27
CA TYR A 233 -0.74 -2.79 -21.45
C TYR A 233 -1.00 -4.29 -21.75
N CYS A 234 -1.71 -4.99 -20.87
CA CYS A 234 -2.20 -6.35 -21.10
C CYS A 234 -3.41 -6.68 -20.21
N ASN A 235 -4.21 -7.67 -20.63
CA ASN A 235 -5.34 -8.26 -19.90
C ASN A 235 -6.30 -7.20 -19.34
N TYR A 236 -6.64 -6.21 -20.17
CA TYR A 236 -7.57 -5.13 -19.83
C TYR A 236 -8.35 -4.74 -21.07
N GLU A 237 -9.67 -4.91 -21.01
CA GLU A 237 -10.59 -4.67 -22.13
C GLU A 237 -10.18 -5.40 -23.41
N ASP A 238 -9.93 -4.67 -24.50
CA ASP A 238 -9.54 -5.18 -25.81
C ASP A 238 -8.02 -5.30 -26.00
N LEU A 239 -7.22 -5.08 -24.94
CA LEU A 239 -5.78 -5.33 -24.99
C LEU A 239 -5.48 -6.85 -25.03
N PRO A 240 -4.29 -7.24 -25.55
CA PRO A 240 -3.84 -8.63 -25.53
C PRO A 240 -3.88 -9.23 -24.12
N THR A 241 -4.26 -10.50 -24.00
CA THR A 241 -4.38 -11.20 -22.71
C THR A 241 -3.02 -11.58 -22.11
N GLY A 242 -2.01 -11.75 -22.94
CA GLY A 242 -0.64 -12.11 -22.56
C GLY A 242 0.36 -10.96 -22.74
N MET A 243 1.63 -11.27 -22.48
CA MET A 243 2.77 -10.35 -22.63
C MET A 243 3.94 -11.01 -23.38
N GLU A 244 3.66 -12.02 -24.21
CA GLU A 244 4.68 -12.76 -24.95
C GLU A 244 5.43 -11.86 -25.92
N ASN A 245 4.73 -10.88 -26.51
CA ASN A 245 5.31 -9.85 -27.37
C ASN A 245 4.69 -8.49 -27.01
N LEU A 246 5.53 -7.56 -26.56
CA LEU A 246 5.15 -6.17 -26.30
C LEU A 246 5.77 -5.26 -27.36
N HIS A 247 5.04 -4.24 -27.77
CA HIS A 247 5.45 -3.30 -28.82
C HIS A 247 5.56 -1.89 -28.23
N LEU A 248 6.75 -1.29 -28.23
CA LEU A 248 6.98 0.04 -27.67
C LEU A 248 6.20 1.14 -28.39
N GLU A 249 5.76 0.92 -29.63
CA GLU A 249 4.85 1.81 -30.35
C GLU A 249 3.53 2.05 -29.59
N TYR A 250 3.04 1.06 -28.83
CA TYR A 250 1.87 1.24 -27.96
C TYR A 250 2.12 2.29 -26.88
N PHE A 251 3.30 2.23 -26.26
CA PHE A 251 3.70 3.14 -25.21
C PHE A 251 4.06 4.53 -25.77
N GLU A 252 4.61 4.59 -26.99
CA GLU A 252 4.83 5.82 -27.74
C GLU A 252 3.51 6.54 -28.04
N GLU A 253 2.48 5.82 -28.47
CA GLU A 253 1.13 6.38 -28.65
C GLU A 253 0.55 6.93 -27.34
N ALA A 254 0.74 6.24 -26.22
CA ALA A 254 0.30 6.70 -24.91
C ALA A 254 1.03 7.98 -24.47
N VAL A 255 2.35 8.04 -24.64
CA VAL A 255 3.15 9.24 -24.36
C VAL A 255 2.71 10.41 -25.23
N ASN A 256 2.51 10.18 -26.53
CA ASN A 256 2.04 11.21 -27.46
C ASN A 256 0.63 11.68 -27.14
N TYR A 257 -0.29 10.78 -26.76
CA TYR A 257 -1.62 11.14 -26.29
C TYR A 257 -1.53 12.10 -25.10
N LEU A 258 -0.70 11.76 -24.09
CA LEU A 258 -0.54 12.60 -22.91
C LEU A 258 0.10 13.95 -23.26
N LEU A 259 1.17 13.97 -24.04
CA LEU A 259 1.84 15.22 -24.44
C LEU A 259 0.93 16.17 -25.23
N ASN A 260 0.01 15.64 -26.03
CA ASN A 260 -0.91 16.44 -26.84
C ASN A 260 -2.17 16.86 -26.07
N HIS A 261 -2.36 16.40 -24.83
CA HIS A 261 -3.52 16.77 -24.04
C HIS A 261 -3.40 18.25 -23.58
N PRO A 262 -4.45 19.09 -23.74
CA PRO A 262 -4.35 20.54 -23.56
C PRO A 262 -3.99 20.98 -22.13
N GLN A 263 -4.23 20.11 -21.15
CA GLN A 263 -3.90 20.38 -19.75
C GLN A 263 -2.50 19.87 -19.34
N ILE A 264 -1.64 19.46 -20.27
CA ILE A 264 -0.30 18.95 -19.99
C ILE A 264 0.76 19.98 -20.35
N LYS A 265 1.65 20.26 -19.40
CA LYS A 265 2.63 21.36 -19.50
C LYS A 265 3.70 21.13 -20.58
N GLY A 266 4.09 19.88 -20.82
CA GLY A 266 5.23 19.55 -21.67
C GLY A 266 6.57 20.16 -21.17
N PRO A 267 7.66 20.11 -21.97
CA PRO A 267 7.77 19.53 -23.31
C PRO A 267 7.93 18.00 -23.33
N GLY A 268 8.07 17.36 -22.16
CA GLY A 268 8.15 15.92 -22.00
C GLY A 268 7.30 15.45 -20.81
N VAL A 269 7.24 14.14 -20.60
CA VAL A 269 6.51 13.50 -19.50
C VAL A 269 7.45 12.84 -18.50
N GLY A 270 6.95 12.64 -17.28
CA GLY A 270 7.51 11.71 -16.32
C GLY A 270 7.03 10.28 -16.58
N LEU A 271 7.82 9.30 -16.20
CA LEU A 271 7.42 7.89 -16.14
C LEU A 271 7.54 7.38 -14.69
N LEU A 272 6.51 6.71 -14.18
CA LEU A 272 6.51 6.07 -12.88
C LEU A 272 6.21 4.58 -13.06
N GLY A 273 7.20 3.73 -12.78
CA GLY A 273 7.10 2.30 -13.02
C GLY A 273 7.45 1.47 -11.79
N THR A 274 6.68 0.42 -11.53
CA THR A 274 7.04 -0.61 -10.53
C THR A 274 7.20 -1.98 -11.17
N SER A 275 8.18 -2.78 -10.73
CA SER A 275 8.40 -4.14 -11.23
C SER A 275 8.61 -4.16 -12.76
N LYS A 276 7.88 -4.98 -13.53
CA LYS A 276 7.85 -4.95 -15.01
C LYS A 276 7.50 -3.56 -15.57
N GLY A 277 6.69 -2.77 -14.87
CA GLY A 277 6.41 -1.39 -15.25
C GLY A 277 7.65 -0.48 -15.13
N GLY A 278 8.52 -0.73 -14.14
CA GLY A 278 9.82 -0.06 -14.01
C GLY A 278 10.78 -0.43 -15.13
N GLU A 279 10.84 -1.72 -15.49
CA GLU A 279 11.59 -2.20 -16.66
C GLU A 279 11.09 -1.54 -17.96
N LEU A 280 9.77 -1.46 -18.16
CA LEU A 280 9.16 -0.77 -19.30
C LEU A 280 9.50 0.73 -19.32
N CYS A 281 9.54 1.39 -18.16
CA CYS A 281 9.96 2.80 -18.09
C CYS A 281 11.41 2.99 -18.56
N LEU A 282 12.32 2.07 -18.21
CA LEU A 282 13.70 2.08 -18.70
C LEU A 282 13.76 1.86 -20.22
N SER A 283 12.97 0.93 -20.75
CA SER A 283 12.88 0.72 -22.20
C SER A 283 12.30 1.94 -22.92
N MET A 284 11.19 2.50 -22.43
CA MET A 284 10.60 3.72 -22.99
C MET A 284 11.59 4.88 -23.01
N ALA A 285 12.31 5.12 -21.91
CA ALA A 285 13.34 6.17 -21.85
C ALA A 285 14.51 5.93 -22.81
N SER A 286 14.80 4.68 -23.17
CA SER A 286 15.91 4.32 -24.07
C SER A 286 15.54 4.42 -25.55
N PHE A 287 14.28 4.13 -25.91
CA PHE A 287 13.85 4.04 -27.30
C PHE A 287 12.97 5.21 -27.76
N LEU A 288 12.22 5.84 -26.86
CA LEU A 288 11.23 6.85 -27.19
C LEU A 288 11.76 8.27 -26.93
N LYS A 289 11.16 9.26 -27.61
CA LYS A 289 11.38 10.69 -27.34
C LYS A 289 10.30 11.24 -26.41
N GLY A 290 10.53 12.44 -25.88
CA GLY A 290 9.56 13.12 -25.01
C GLY A 290 9.56 12.64 -23.55
N ILE A 291 10.55 11.86 -23.12
CA ILE A 291 10.67 11.40 -21.73
C ILE A 291 11.68 12.26 -20.96
N THR A 292 11.20 13.06 -20.00
CA THR A 292 12.04 13.97 -19.23
C THR A 292 12.66 13.30 -18.01
N ALA A 293 11.90 12.48 -17.29
CA ALA A 293 12.34 11.88 -16.04
C ALA A 293 11.62 10.55 -15.78
N ALA A 294 12.29 9.60 -15.14
CA ALA A 294 11.71 8.31 -14.80
C ALA A 294 12.03 7.90 -13.35
N VAL A 295 11.00 7.50 -12.61
CA VAL A 295 11.11 6.89 -11.27
C VAL A 295 10.87 5.39 -11.42
N ILE A 296 11.86 4.61 -10.99
CA ILE A 296 11.90 3.16 -11.16
C ILE A 296 11.84 2.52 -9.76
N ILE A 297 10.73 1.89 -9.46
CA ILE A 297 10.50 1.17 -8.20
C ILE A 297 10.76 -0.32 -8.44
N ASN A 298 11.81 -0.88 -7.85
CA ASN A 298 12.14 -2.31 -7.97
C ASN A 298 12.11 -2.83 -9.43
N GLY A 299 12.67 -2.08 -10.38
CA GLY A 299 12.71 -2.41 -11.80
C GLY A 299 13.94 -3.21 -12.23
N SER A 300 13.87 -3.84 -13.41
CA SER A 300 14.98 -4.59 -14.02
C SER A 300 15.63 -3.80 -15.16
N VAL A 301 16.97 -3.87 -15.25
CA VAL A 301 17.78 -3.31 -16.37
C VAL A 301 17.73 -4.17 -17.63
N ALA A 302 17.15 -5.36 -17.53
CA ALA A 302 17.03 -6.34 -18.60
C ALA A 302 15.57 -6.66 -18.88
N ASN A 303 15.25 -6.85 -20.15
CA ASN A 303 13.92 -7.24 -20.57
C ASN A 303 13.57 -8.63 -20.03
N THR A 304 12.42 -8.80 -19.39
CA THR A 304 11.96 -10.08 -18.83
C THR A 304 10.64 -10.58 -19.42
N LEU A 305 10.34 -11.87 -19.24
CA LEU A 305 9.08 -12.56 -19.56
C LEU A 305 8.76 -12.76 -21.06
N GLY A 306 8.72 -11.70 -21.85
CA GLY A 306 8.37 -11.76 -23.28
C GLY A 306 9.33 -10.93 -24.14
N ASN A 307 9.19 -11.02 -25.46
CA ASN A 307 9.96 -10.17 -26.37
C ASN A 307 9.45 -8.72 -26.29
N LEU A 308 10.37 -7.77 -26.34
CA LEU A 308 10.06 -6.36 -26.46
C LEU A 308 10.54 -5.85 -27.82
N HIS A 309 9.61 -5.34 -28.62
CA HIS A 309 9.87 -4.87 -29.97
C HIS A 309 9.77 -3.34 -30.04
N TYR A 310 10.64 -2.75 -30.85
CA TYR A 310 10.45 -1.38 -31.33
C TYR A 310 11.01 -1.26 -32.73
N LYS A 311 10.14 -1.01 -33.71
CA LYS A 311 10.51 -0.95 -35.12
C LYS A 311 11.27 -2.22 -35.53
N GLY A 312 12.50 -2.07 -36.02
CA GLY A 312 13.36 -3.19 -36.43
C GLY A 312 14.17 -3.83 -35.30
N GLU A 313 14.08 -3.33 -34.06
CA GLU A 313 14.84 -3.85 -32.92
C GLU A 313 13.98 -4.77 -32.05
N THR A 314 14.61 -5.79 -31.47
CA THR A 314 13.96 -6.73 -30.54
C THR A 314 14.89 -7.04 -29.38
N LEU A 315 14.41 -6.83 -28.16
CA LEU A 315 15.04 -7.32 -26.94
C LEU A 315 14.40 -8.66 -26.58
N PRO A 316 15.14 -9.79 -26.62
CA PRO A 316 14.64 -11.07 -26.13
C PRO A 316 14.47 -11.05 -24.60
N PRO A 317 13.60 -11.91 -24.03
CA PRO A 317 13.48 -12.03 -22.59
C PRO A 317 14.76 -12.60 -21.98
N LEU A 318 15.12 -12.09 -20.80
CA LEU A 318 16.15 -12.62 -19.95
C LEU A 318 15.80 -14.07 -19.60
N GLY A 319 16.76 -14.97 -19.83
CA GLY A 319 16.56 -16.38 -19.49
C GLY A 319 16.36 -16.58 -17.98
N PHE A 320 15.69 -17.65 -17.63
CA PHE A 320 15.47 -18.03 -16.24
C PHE A 320 15.75 -19.52 -16.03
N ASN A 321 16.01 -19.91 -14.78
CA ASN A 321 16.25 -21.29 -14.40
C ASN A 321 15.38 -21.63 -13.17
N PRO A 322 14.27 -22.38 -13.35
CA PRO A 322 13.35 -22.71 -12.26
C PRO A 322 13.99 -23.62 -11.20
N LYS A 323 15.13 -24.29 -11.51
CA LYS A 323 15.87 -25.08 -10.51
C LYS A 323 16.51 -24.22 -9.40
N ARG A 324 16.55 -22.90 -9.57
CA ARG A 324 17.02 -21.94 -8.56
C ARG A 324 15.92 -21.43 -7.63
N ILE A 325 14.67 -21.87 -7.81
CA ILE A 325 13.60 -21.63 -6.83
C ILE A 325 14.00 -22.31 -5.53
N LYS A 326 13.95 -21.55 -4.43
CA LYS A 326 14.08 -22.09 -3.08
C LYS A 326 12.69 -22.21 -2.47
N VAL A 327 12.52 -23.10 -1.51
CA VAL A 327 11.27 -23.24 -0.75
C VAL A 327 11.54 -22.79 0.68
N THR A 328 10.74 -21.85 1.17
CA THR A 328 10.85 -21.35 2.55
C THR A 328 10.37 -22.42 3.53
N LYS A 329 10.61 -22.21 4.83
CA LYS A 329 10.13 -23.12 5.89
C LYS A 329 8.60 -23.27 5.88
N ASP A 330 7.90 -22.22 5.46
CA ASP A 330 6.44 -22.16 5.40
C ASP A 330 5.86 -22.67 4.07
N GLY A 331 6.71 -23.21 3.19
CA GLY A 331 6.29 -23.82 1.92
C GLY A 331 6.06 -22.82 0.78
N PHE A 332 6.44 -21.55 0.95
CA PHE A 332 6.39 -20.55 -0.12
C PHE A 332 7.59 -20.66 -1.04
N ALA A 333 7.41 -20.35 -2.33
CA ALA A 333 8.51 -20.25 -3.26
C ALA A 333 9.26 -18.91 -3.08
N ASP A 334 10.59 -18.97 -3.05
CA ASP A 334 11.49 -17.83 -3.15
C ASP A 334 12.13 -17.85 -4.54
N ILE A 335 11.78 -16.83 -5.34
CA ILE A 335 12.12 -16.74 -6.77
C ILE A 335 13.25 -15.76 -7.06
N LEU A 336 13.86 -15.16 -6.03
CA LEU A 336 14.92 -14.16 -6.13
C LEU A 336 16.05 -14.54 -7.09
N GLU A 337 16.44 -15.82 -7.07
CA GLU A 337 17.59 -16.35 -7.83
C GLU A 337 17.20 -16.95 -9.18
N VAL A 338 15.94 -16.87 -9.61
CA VAL A 338 15.45 -17.58 -10.79
C VAL A 338 15.97 -16.99 -12.10
N LEU A 339 16.09 -15.66 -12.19
CA LEU A 339 16.58 -14.98 -13.40
C LEU A 339 18.08 -15.18 -13.62
N ASN A 340 18.48 -15.34 -14.88
CA ASN A 340 19.90 -15.36 -15.26
C ASN A 340 20.53 -13.98 -15.06
N SER A 341 21.86 -13.94 -14.99
CA SER A 341 22.57 -12.66 -15.09
C SER A 341 22.43 -12.10 -16.50
N PRO A 342 21.97 -10.84 -16.67
CA PRO A 342 21.95 -10.20 -17.98
C PRO A 342 23.34 -9.76 -18.45
N LEU A 343 24.39 -9.97 -17.64
CA LEU A 343 25.76 -9.57 -17.97
C LEU A 343 26.56 -10.67 -18.68
N GLU A 344 25.98 -11.86 -18.87
CA GLU A 344 26.72 -13.05 -19.29
C GLU A 344 26.11 -13.74 -20.52
N GLY A 345 26.98 -14.17 -21.43
CA GLY A 345 26.63 -15.01 -22.57
C GLY A 345 25.46 -14.45 -23.41
N PRO A 346 24.49 -15.28 -23.82
CA PRO A 346 23.39 -14.83 -24.67
C PRO A 346 22.41 -13.87 -23.96
N ASN A 347 22.40 -13.83 -22.62
CA ASN A 347 21.49 -12.97 -21.86
C ASN A 347 21.84 -11.48 -22.00
N GLN A 348 23.05 -11.13 -22.43
CA GLN A 348 23.43 -9.74 -22.73
C GLN A 348 22.51 -9.07 -23.76
N LYS A 349 21.87 -9.85 -24.64
CA LYS A 349 20.90 -9.34 -25.61
C LYS A 349 19.62 -8.80 -24.96
N SER A 350 19.31 -9.19 -23.73
CA SER A 350 18.16 -8.69 -22.99
C SER A 350 18.40 -7.32 -22.34
N LEU A 351 19.65 -6.84 -22.28
CA LEU A 351 19.98 -5.56 -21.66
C LEU A 351 19.30 -4.40 -22.39
N ILE A 352 18.63 -3.55 -21.62
CA ILE A 352 18.03 -2.33 -22.13
C ILE A 352 19.15 -1.32 -22.45
N PRO A 353 19.18 -0.73 -23.66
CA PRO A 353 20.28 0.14 -24.11
C PRO A 353 20.19 1.56 -23.53
N LEU A 354 20.36 1.67 -22.21
CA LEU A 354 20.20 2.91 -21.44
C LEU A 354 21.14 4.04 -21.82
N GLU A 355 22.25 3.75 -22.51
CA GLU A 355 23.12 4.75 -23.10
C GLU A 355 22.39 5.67 -24.10
N ARG A 356 21.25 5.21 -24.65
CA ARG A 356 20.40 5.98 -25.55
C ARG A 356 19.49 6.97 -24.83
N ALA A 357 19.25 6.77 -23.53
CA ALA A 357 18.32 7.59 -22.77
C ALA A 357 18.87 9.01 -22.52
N GLU A 358 17.96 9.98 -22.55
CA GLU A 358 18.22 11.40 -22.22
C GLU A 358 17.55 11.81 -20.90
N SER A 359 16.76 10.91 -20.30
CA SER A 359 15.96 11.17 -19.11
C SER A 359 16.79 11.17 -17.84
N ALA A 360 16.35 11.95 -16.84
CA ALA A 360 16.84 11.79 -15.47
C ALA A 360 16.21 10.54 -14.82
N PHE A 361 16.97 9.83 -13.98
CA PHE A 361 16.48 8.62 -13.31
C PHE A 361 16.60 8.71 -11.78
N LEU A 362 15.56 8.22 -11.10
CA LEU A 362 15.54 7.91 -9.68
C LEU A 362 15.16 6.44 -9.50
N PHE A 363 15.98 5.69 -8.78
CA PHE A 363 15.69 4.30 -8.39
C PHE A 363 15.30 4.25 -6.92
N LEU A 364 14.17 3.62 -6.64
CA LEU A 364 13.66 3.34 -5.30
C LEU A 364 13.63 1.82 -5.14
N VAL A 365 14.48 1.31 -4.25
CA VAL A 365 14.80 -0.12 -4.20
C VAL A 365 14.55 -0.68 -2.81
N GLY A 366 13.77 -1.76 -2.72
CA GLY A 366 13.70 -2.60 -1.54
C GLY A 366 14.91 -3.52 -1.47
N GLN A 367 15.68 -3.47 -0.39
CA GLN A 367 16.86 -4.34 -0.24
C GLN A 367 16.49 -5.78 0.11
N ASP A 368 15.26 -6.02 0.54
CA ASP A 368 14.70 -7.34 0.81
C ASP A 368 13.72 -7.76 -0.30
N ASP A 369 13.93 -7.31 -1.53
CA ASP A 369 13.12 -7.72 -2.68
C ASP A 369 13.39 -9.19 -3.03
N HIS A 370 12.37 -10.04 -2.87
CA HIS A 370 12.43 -11.47 -3.18
C HIS A 370 11.81 -11.86 -4.53
N ASN A 371 11.29 -10.91 -5.31
CA ASN A 371 10.88 -11.16 -6.69
C ASN A 371 12.10 -11.29 -7.60
N TRP A 372 13.06 -10.37 -7.45
CA TRP A 372 14.30 -10.33 -8.21
C TRP A 372 15.33 -9.39 -7.57
N LYS A 373 16.56 -9.35 -8.10
CA LYS A 373 17.67 -8.57 -7.53
C LYS A 373 17.61 -7.09 -7.91
N SER A 374 16.62 -6.36 -7.40
CA SER A 374 16.39 -4.94 -7.71
C SER A 374 17.61 -4.05 -7.45
N GLU A 375 18.34 -4.23 -6.34
CA GLU A 375 19.55 -3.46 -6.05
C GLU A 375 20.68 -3.75 -7.04
N PHE A 376 20.85 -5.01 -7.44
CA PHE A 376 21.78 -5.38 -8.49
C PHE A 376 21.42 -4.68 -9.81
N PHE A 377 20.15 -4.73 -10.23
CA PHE A 377 19.71 -4.09 -11.49
C PHE A 377 19.86 -2.56 -11.47
N ALA A 378 19.56 -1.89 -10.36
CA ALA A 378 19.77 -0.45 -10.22
C ALA A 378 21.27 -0.08 -10.29
N ASN A 379 22.14 -0.88 -9.66
CA ASN A 379 23.58 -0.68 -9.72
C ASN A 379 24.15 -0.92 -11.13
N GLU A 380 23.72 -1.98 -11.82
CA GLU A 380 24.13 -2.24 -13.21
C GLU A 380 23.63 -1.16 -14.18
N THR A 381 22.43 -0.63 -13.96
CA THR A 381 21.94 0.56 -14.67
C THR A 381 22.89 1.75 -14.47
N SER A 382 23.24 2.06 -13.21
CA SER A 382 24.12 3.17 -12.87
C SER A 382 25.51 3.02 -13.50
N LYS A 383 26.08 1.81 -13.49
CA LYS A 383 27.36 1.50 -14.15
C LYS A 383 27.25 1.72 -15.67
N ARG A 384 26.20 1.21 -16.31
CA ARG A 384 26.01 1.32 -17.76
C ARG A 384 25.87 2.78 -18.22
N LEU A 385 25.09 3.58 -17.49
CA LEU A 385 24.93 5.01 -17.74
C LEU A 385 26.28 5.75 -17.64
N GLN A 386 27.00 5.57 -16.53
CA GLN A 386 28.29 6.23 -16.32
C GLN A 386 29.36 5.81 -17.33
N ALA A 387 29.38 4.52 -17.72
CA ALA A 387 30.30 4.02 -18.75
C ALA A 387 30.12 4.69 -20.12
N HIS A 388 28.95 5.29 -20.37
CA HIS A 388 28.64 6.04 -21.59
C HIS A 388 28.56 7.56 -21.35
N GLY A 389 29.17 8.06 -20.26
CA GLY A 389 29.28 9.48 -19.96
C GLY A 389 27.96 10.15 -19.54
N LYS A 390 26.93 9.38 -19.17
CA LYS A 390 25.67 9.91 -18.64
C LYS A 390 25.80 10.23 -17.16
N GLU A 391 24.92 11.10 -16.67
CA GLU A 391 24.85 11.43 -15.24
C GLU A 391 24.57 10.18 -14.40
N LYS A 392 25.22 10.09 -13.23
CA LYS A 392 24.96 9.03 -12.27
C LYS A 392 23.53 9.18 -11.74
N PRO A 393 22.66 8.15 -11.87
CA PRO A 393 21.30 8.23 -11.35
C PRO A 393 21.30 8.23 -9.81
N GLN A 394 20.25 8.81 -9.22
CA GLN A 394 20.01 8.67 -7.79
C GLN A 394 19.44 7.28 -7.51
N ILE A 395 20.01 6.58 -6.53
CA ILE A 395 19.52 5.27 -6.05
C ILE A 395 19.29 5.40 -4.56
N ILE A 396 18.08 5.10 -4.11
CA ILE A 396 17.70 5.01 -2.70
C ILE A 396 17.35 3.56 -2.41
N CYS A 397 18.14 2.94 -1.53
CA CYS A 397 17.93 1.57 -1.08
C CYS A 397 17.29 1.61 0.32
N TYR A 398 16.20 0.88 0.49
CA TYR A 398 15.43 0.79 1.73
C TYR A 398 15.65 -0.57 2.41
N PRO A 399 16.39 -0.60 3.54
CA PRO A 399 16.57 -1.83 4.32
C PRO A 399 15.22 -2.37 4.81
N GLY A 400 15.00 -3.67 4.70
CA GLY A 400 13.76 -4.32 5.15
C GLY A 400 12.51 -3.94 4.36
N ALA A 401 12.65 -3.31 3.19
CA ALA A 401 11.55 -3.16 2.23
C ALA A 401 11.65 -4.23 1.13
N GLY A 402 10.50 -4.75 0.72
CA GLY A 402 10.39 -5.82 -0.27
C GLY A 402 9.98 -5.33 -1.65
N HIS A 403 9.40 -6.22 -2.45
CA HIS A 403 9.08 -5.93 -3.85
C HIS A 403 7.98 -4.88 -4.05
N TYR A 404 6.89 -4.94 -3.28
CA TYR A 404 5.71 -4.08 -3.48
C TYR A 404 5.76 -2.80 -2.64
N ILE A 405 6.62 -1.86 -3.01
CA ILE A 405 6.60 -0.50 -2.45
C ILE A 405 5.39 0.26 -3.03
N GLU A 406 4.26 0.19 -2.33
CA GLU A 406 2.99 0.87 -2.66
C GLU A 406 2.94 2.31 -2.12
N PRO A 407 1.92 3.12 -2.47
CA PRO A 407 1.66 4.38 -1.78
C PRO A 407 1.57 4.21 -0.24
N PRO A 408 1.75 5.29 0.54
CA PRO A 408 1.79 5.23 1.99
C PRO A 408 0.60 4.49 2.61
N TYR A 409 0.87 3.80 3.72
CA TYR A 409 -0.09 3.08 4.56
C TYR A 409 -0.82 1.89 3.92
N PHE A 410 -0.54 1.55 2.65
CA PHE A 410 -0.89 0.22 2.14
C PHE A 410 -0.19 -0.83 2.99
N PRO A 411 -0.91 -1.83 3.53
CA PRO A 411 -0.29 -2.87 4.33
C PRO A 411 0.63 -3.73 3.48
N MET A 412 1.76 -4.08 4.09
CA MET A 412 2.73 -4.97 3.48
C MET A 412 2.12 -6.36 3.21
N CYS A 413 2.35 -6.90 2.01
CA CYS A 413 1.97 -8.26 1.65
C CYS A 413 3.22 -9.14 1.56
N PRO A 414 3.52 -9.98 2.57
CA PRO A 414 4.77 -10.75 2.60
C PRO A 414 4.79 -11.89 1.57
N ALA A 415 3.63 -12.44 1.24
CA ALA A 415 3.48 -13.49 0.25
C ALA A 415 2.12 -13.40 -0.46
N SER A 416 2.07 -13.73 -1.75
CA SER A 416 0.83 -13.87 -2.50
C SER A 416 0.99 -14.83 -3.67
N LEU A 417 -0.11 -15.20 -4.32
CA LEU A 417 -0.06 -15.92 -5.60
C LEU A 417 0.68 -15.07 -6.65
N HIS A 418 1.71 -15.66 -7.27
CA HIS A 418 2.38 -15.07 -8.43
C HIS A 418 1.79 -15.68 -9.71
N THR A 419 1.23 -14.85 -10.58
CA THR A 419 0.49 -15.29 -11.78
C THR A 419 1.34 -16.12 -12.75
N VAL A 420 2.60 -15.72 -13.01
CA VAL A 420 3.52 -16.45 -13.89
C VAL A 420 4.02 -17.76 -13.28
N VAL A 421 4.39 -17.76 -11.99
CA VAL A 421 4.87 -18.96 -11.30
C VAL A 421 3.73 -19.95 -11.05
N GLY A 422 2.49 -19.47 -10.94
CA GLY A 422 1.30 -20.29 -10.69
C GLY A 422 1.14 -20.74 -9.23
N GLY A 423 1.92 -20.18 -8.30
CA GLY A 423 1.92 -20.56 -6.89
C GLY A 423 2.27 -19.39 -5.96
N PRO A 424 2.14 -19.58 -4.63
CA PRO A 424 2.45 -18.54 -3.66
C PRO A 424 3.96 -18.33 -3.55
N VAL A 425 4.39 -17.07 -3.66
CA VAL A 425 5.80 -16.67 -3.51
C VAL A 425 5.93 -15.64 -2.40
N ILE A 426 7.14 -15.51 -1.85
CA ILE A 426 7.49 -14.41 -0.96
C ILE A 426 7.92 -13.17 -1.75
N TRP A 427 7.55 -11.99 -1.24
CA TRP A 427 7.92 -10.70 -1.82
C TRP A 427 8.97 -9.94 -0.99
N GLY A 428 9.20 -10.44 0.23
CA GLY A 428 10.09 -9.88 1.23
C GLY A 428 9.60 -8.57 1.85
N GLY A 429 10.41 -8.07 2.77
CA GLY A 429 10.21 -6.89 3.62
C GLY A 429 9.76 -7.22 5.04
N GLU A 430 9.83 -6.22 5.90
CA GLU A 430 9.43 -6.25 7.31
C GLU A 430 8.39 -5.15 7.56
N PRO A 431 7.24 -5.40 8.20
CA PRO A 431 6.09 -4.49 8.17
C PRO A 431 6.41 -3.02 8.48
N ARG A 432 7.15 -2.76 9.57
CA ARG A 432 7.51 -1.39 9.98
C ARG A 432 8.51 -0.73 9.03
N ALA A 433 9.55 -1.47 8.61
CA ALA A 433 10.58 -0.95 7.73
C ALA A 433 10.01 -0.68 6.34
N HIS A 434 9.19 -1.60 5.84
CA HIS A 434 8.48 -1.48 4.57
C HIS A 434 7.51 -0.29 4.58
N ALA A 435 6.69 -0.14 5.63
CA ALA A 435 5.79 1.01 5.77
C ALA A 435 6.55 2.35 5.77
N THR A 436 7.70 2.39 6.45
CA THR A 436 8.58 3.58 6.45
C THR A 436 9.14 3.86 5.07
N ALA A 437 9.57 2.83 4.34
CA ALA A 437 10.05 2.95 2.97
C ALA A 437 8.97 3.49 2.02
N GLN A 438 7.72 3.02 2.13
CA GLN A 438 6.60 3.53 1.33
C GLN A 438 6.36 5.03 1.56
N MET A 439 6.42 5.48 2.82
CA MET A 439 6.25 6.89 3.17
C MET A 439 7.37 7.76 2.58
N ASP A 440 8.63 7.36 2.74
CA ASP A 440 9.75 8.11 2.17
C ASP A 440 9.75 8.06 0.64
N ALA A 441 9.59 6.88 0.04
CA ALA A 441 9.52 6.70 -1.42
C ALA A 441 8.47 7.62 -2.07
N TRP A 442 7.31 7.78 -1.43
CA TRP A 442 6.25 8.69 -1.88
C TRP A 442 6.70 10.16 -1.88
N GLN A 443 7.46 10.58 -0.88
CA GLN A 443 8.02 11.94 -0.81
C GLN A 443 9.15 12.12 -1.85
N GLN A 444 10.03 11.12 -1.99
CA GLN A 444 11.16 11.17 -2.93
C GLN A 444 10.68 11.29 -4.37
N LEU A 445 9.70 10.49 -4.79
CA LEU A 445 9.16 10.56 -6.16
C LEU A 445 8.46 11.89 -6.44
N GLN A 446 7.74 12.45 -5.45
CA GLN A 446 7.10 13.76 -5.60
C GLN A 446 8.13 14.87 -5.75
N ALA A 447 9.17 14.88 -4.90
CA ALA A 447 10.24 15.86 -4.98
C ALA A 447 11.00 15.76 -6.31
N PHE A 448 11.27 14.54 -6.77
CA PHE A 448 11.92 14.28 -8.04
C PHE A 448 11.10 14.77 -9.24
N PHE A 449 9.82 14.43 -9.32
CA PHE A 449 8.98 14.88 -10.44
C PHE A 449 8.75 16.39 -10.43
N HIS A 450 8.53 17.01 -9.27
CA HIS A 450 8.44 18.48 -9.19
C HIS A 450 9.73 19.15 -9.68
N LYS A 451 10.90 18.63 -9.30
CA LYS A 451 12.20 19.16 -9.74
C LYS A 451 12.40 19.06 -11.25
N HIS A 452 12.05 17.92 -11.86
CA HIS A 452 12.40 17.63 -13.25
C HIS A 452 11.31 18.01 -14.26
N LEU A 453 10.03 17.96 -13.87
CA LEU A 453 8.89 18.31 -14.73
C LEU A 453 8.33 19.71 -14.45
N GLY A 454 8.58 20.26 -13.25
CA GLY A 454 8.06 21.57 -12.86
C GLY A 454 8.81 22.77 -13.46
N ARG A 455 10.06 22.58 -13.89
CA ARG A 455 10.89 23.67 -14.44
C ARG A 455 10.29 24.25 -15.72
N GLU A 456 10.11 25.56 -15.76
CA GLU A 456 9.99 26.29 -17.02
C GLU A 456 11.34 26.26 -17.73
N LYS A 457 11.35 26.13 -19.07
CA LYS A 457 12.57 26.31 -19.85
C LYS A 457 13.17 27.67 -19.47
N ARG A 458 14.38 27.68 -18.89
CA ARG A 458 15.20 28.89 -18.91
C ARG A 458 15.46 29.21 -20.38
N THR A 459 14.74 30.19 -20.91
CA THR A 459 15.12 30.86 -22.15
C THR A 459 16.47 31.48 -21.88
N ILE A 460 17.55 30.83 -22.33
CA ILE A 460 18.85 31.46 -22.41
C ILE A 460 18.67 32.54 -23.47
N SER A 461 18.46 33.78 -23.03
CA SER A 461 18.56 34.94 -23.89
C SER A 461 19.98 34.92 -24.46
N ALA A 462 20.08 34.58 -25.74
CA ALA A 462 21.30 34.80 -26.51
C ALA A 462 21.54 36.31 -26.47
N LYS A 463 22.57 36.74 -25.72
CA LYS A 463 23.09 38.10 -25.84
C LYS A 463 23.65 38.21 -27.26
N LEU A 464 22.98 39.06 -28.06
CA LEU A 464 23.47 39.63 -29.31
C LEU A 464 24.78 40.40 -29.08
#